data_AF-A0A7C8YMS7-F1
#
_entry.id   AF-A0A7C8YMS7-F1
#
_cell.length_a   1.000
_cell.length_b   1.000
_cell.length_c   1.000
_cell.angle_alpha   90.00
_cell.angle_beta   90.00
_cell.angle_gamma   90.00
#
_symmetry.space_group_name_H-M   'P 1'
#
loop_
_entity.id
_entity.type
_entity.pdbx_description
1 polymer ?
#
loop_
_entity_poly.entity_id
_entity_poly.type
_entity_poly.pdbx_seq_one_letter_code
_entity_poly.pdbx_strand_id
1 'polypeptide(L)'
;LQKWKGKSEKELVDDDEFFEALATAPVEAVIKVVVIKEIKASQYGTQLEGAVRDRLAAVDKYEEEEEVALEKVAEFFPTKYLKKNSYFTFTFFASGQAEITMTTGEKEDSKIRVENTNVVEMIKKWYLGGSRAVSPSTLQCLANNLSAHLSK
;
A
#
# COMPACT_ATOMS: atom_id res chain seq x y z
N LEU A 1 -1.02 15.67 10.30
CA LEU A 1 -2.42 15.89 9.86
C LEU A 1 -3.16 17.03 10.60
N GLN A 2 -2.47 17.94 11.30
CA GLN A 2 -3.13 19.04 12.04
C GLN A 2 -3.93 20.00 11.13
N LYS A 3 -3.51 20.17 9.86
CA LYS A 3 -4.22 20.97 8.85
C LYS A 3 -5.67 20.49 8.59
N TRP A 4 -5.99 19.23 8.89
CA TRP A 4 -7.32 18.64 8.68
C TRP A 4 -8.13 18.50 9.97
N LYS A 5 -7.72 19.18 11.05
CA LYS A 5 -8.46 19.19 12.32
C LYS A 5 -9.87 19.76 12.12
N GLY A 6 -10.89 19.06 12.59
CA GLY A 6 -12.30 19.49 12.52
C GLY A 6 -12.97 19.35 11.15
N LYS A 7 -12.26 18.86 10.12
CA LYS A 7 -12.88 18.54 8.82
C LYS A 7 -13.75 17.29 8.92
N SER A 8 -14.90 17.31 8.24
CA SER A 8 -15.82 16.19 8.16
C SER A 8 -15.32 15.09 7.20
N GLU A 9 -15.86 13.88 7.32
CA GLU A 9 -15.61 12.76 6.39
C GLU A 9 -15.73 13.17 4.92
N LYS A 10 -16.79 13.92 4.57
CA LYS A 10 -17.06 14.36 3.20
C LYS A 10 -15.97 15.31 2.68
N GLU A 11 -15.42 16.14 3.56
CA GLU A 11 -14.31 17.04 3.19
C GLU A 11 -12.97 16.32 3.10
N LEU A 12 -12.83 15.13 3.72
CA LEU A 12 -11.59 14.36 3.69
C LEU A 12 -11.54 13.33 2.55
N VAL A 13 -12.68 12.72 2.19
CA VAL A 13 -12.70 11.64 1.20
C VAL A 13 -12.31 12.12 -0.21
N ASP A 14 -12.65 13.36 -0.55
CA ASP A 14 -12.34 13.98 -1.84
C ASP A 14 -11.05 14.83 -1.80
N ASP A 15 -10.33 14.84 -0.67
CA ASP A 15 -9.11 15.63 -0.47
C ASP A 15 -7.87 14.77 -0.77
N ASP A 16 -7.39 14.81 -2.01
CA ASP A 16 -6.16 14.10 -2.39
C ASP A 16 -4.93 14.60 -1.61
N GLU A 17 -4.91 15.86 -1.16
CA GLU A 17 -3.82 16.39 -0.33
C GLU A 17 -3.81 15.77 1.07
N PHE A 18 -4.99 15.47 1.63
CA PHE A 18 -5.13 14.71 2.88
C PHE A 18 -4.51 13.33 2.77
N PHE A 19 -4.85 12.60 1.73
CA PHE A 19 -4.38 11.24 1.49
C PHE A 19 -2.89 11.19 1.14
N GLU A 20 -2.39 12.18 0.42
CA GLU A 20 -0.96 12.38 0.16
C GLU A 20 -0.19 12.62 1.47
N ALA A 21 -0.71 13.49 2.35
CA ALA A 21 -0.12 13.74 3.66
C ALA A 21 -0.21 12.52 4.60
N LEU A 22 -1.25 11.69 4.47
CA LEU A 22 -1.39 10.44 5.21
C LEU A 22 -0.38 9.40 4.74
N ALA A 23 -0.19 9.27 3.41
CA ALA A 23 0.77 8.35 2.82
C ALA A 23 2.22 8.71 3.18
N THR A 24 2.55 10.01 3.18
CA THR A 24 3.91 10.51 3.46
C THR A 24 4.21 10.76 4.94
N ALA A 25 3.21 10.66 5.82
CA ALA A 25 3.41 10.86 7.25
C ALA A 25 4.48 9.89 7.81
N PRO A 26 5.42 10.36 8.66
CA PRO A 26 6.51 9.57 9.23
C PRO A 26 5.99 8.73 10.42
N VAL A 27 4.96 7.94 10.18
CA VAL A 27 4.34 7.04 11.14
C VAL A 27 4.34 5.62 10.58
N GLU A 28 4.46 4.66 11.47
CA GLU A 28 4.31 3.26 11.10
C GLU A 28 2.88 2.98 10.65
N ALA A 29 2.75 2.13 9.63
CA ALA A 29 1.45 1.73 9.10
C ALA A 29 1.49 0.26 8.70
N VAL A 30 0.36 -0.43 8.88
CA VAL A 30 0.20 -1.82 8.44
C VAL A 30 -1.03 -1.91 7.55
N ILE A 31 -0.87 -2.48 6.36
CA ILE A 31 -1.97 -2.78 5.45
C ILE A 31 -2.09 -4.29 5.34
N LYS A 32 -3.24 -4.83 5.75
CA LYS A 32 -3.56 -6.26 5.63
C LYS A 32 -4.54 -6.49 4.48
N VAL A 33 -4.13 -7.30 3.52
CA VAL A 33 -4.91 -7.63 2.33
C VAL A 33 -5.30 -9.10 2.40
N VAL A 34 -6.60 -9.39 2.51
CA VAL A 34 -7.12 -10.76 2.66
C VAL A 34 -7.76 -11.22 1.37
N VAL A 35 -7.40 -12.42 0.92
CA VAL A 35 -7.92 -13.04 -0.30
C VAL A 35 -9.36 -13.50 -0.08
N ILE A 36 -10.31 -12.85 -0.76
CA ILE A 36 -11.73 -13.22 -0.75
C ILE A 36 -12.04 -14.22 -1.87
N LYS A 37 -11.51 -13.98 -3.07
CA LYS A 37 -11.64 -14.84 -4.26
C LYS A 37 -10.27 -15.40 -4.62
N GLU A 38 -10.20 -16.70 -4.88
CA GLU A 38 -8.95 -17.36 -5.26
C GLU A 38 -8.31 -16.68 -6.48
N ILE A 39 -7.01 -16.41 -6.39
CA ILE A 39 -6.21 -15.71 -7.40
C ILE A 39 -4.80 -16.28 -7.40
N LYS A 40 -4.09 -16.25 -8.54
CA LYS A 40 -2.64 -16.54 -8.52
C LYS A 40 -1.92 -15.38 -7.85
N ALA A 41 -0.99 -15.66 -6.94
CA ALA A 41 -0.23 -14.60 -6.27
C ALA A 41 0.52 -13.72 -7.29
N SER A 42 1.11 -14.33 -8.32
CA SER A 42 1.75 -13.60 -9.42
C SER A 42 0.83 -12.60 -10.13
N GLN A 43 -0.49 -12.85 -10.22
CA GLN A 43 -1.42 -11.86 -10.79
C GLN A 43 -1.54 -10.61 -9.92
N TYR A 44 -1.53 -10.79 -8.59
CA TYR A 44 -1.48 -9.66 -7.65
C TYR A 44 -0.13 -8.94 -7.73
N GLY A 45 0.98 -9.70 -7.81
CA GLY A 45 2.33 -9.17 -8.01
C GLY A 45 2.44 -8.28 -9.24
N THR A 46 1.99 -8.75 -10.42
CA THR A 46 1.98 -7.97 -11.66
C THR A 46 1.11 -6.70 -11.56
N GLN A 47 -0.02 -6.77 -10.84
CA GLN A 47 -0.86 -5.58 -10.65
C GLN A 47 -0.16 -4.53 -9.78
N LEU A 48 0.48 -4.96 -8.69
CA LEU A 48 1.27 -4.10 -7.82
C LEU A 48 2.43 -3.48 -8.60
N GLU A 49 3.18 -4.30 -9.32
CA GLU A 49 4.31 -3.89 -10.15
C GLU A 49 3.91 -2.80 -11.15
N GLY A 50 2.89 -3.05 -11.98
CA GLY A 50 2.42 -2.08 -12.96
C GLY A 50 1.98 -0.76 -12.32
N ALA A 51 1.20 -0.82 -11.23
CA ALA A 51 0.74 0.37 -10.54
C ALA A 51 1.87 1.20 -9.92
N VAL A 52 2.88 0.54 -9.36
CA VAL A 52 4.04 1.21 -8.75
C VAL A 52 4.95 1.79 -9.83
N ARG A 53 5.25 1.05 -10.90
CA ARG A 53 6.04 1.52 -12.04
C ARG A 53 5.42 2.77 -12.67
N ASP A 54 4.12 2.73 -12.97
CA ASP A 54 3.42 3.86 -13.59
C ASP A 54 3.46 5.12 -12.69
N ARG A 55 3.45 4.93 -11.36
CA ARG A 55 3.55 6.03 -10.40
C ARG A 55 4.96 6.59 -10.30
N LEU A 56 5.99 5.73 -10.30
CA LEU A 56 7.39 6.14 -10.30
C LEU A 56 7.75 6.90 -11.57
N ALA A 57 7.35 6.37 -12.74
CA ALA A 57 7.59 7.00 -14.02
C ALA A 57 6.90 8.37 -14.13
N ALA A 58 5.67 8.51 -13.59
CA ALA A 58 4.95 9.78 -13.60
C ALA A 58 5.61 10.91 -12.79
N VAL A 59 6.55 10.58 -11.89
CA VAL A 59 7.31 11.55 -11.10
C VAL A 59 8.80 11.53 -11.39
N ASP A 60 9.21 10.91 -12.50
CA ASP A 60 10.60 10.82 -12.97
C ASP A 60 11.54 10.20 -11.90
N LYS A 61 11.08 9.10 -11.29
CA LYS A 61 11.81 8.35 -10.25
C LYS A 61 11.92 6.86 -10.59
N TYR A 62 11.85 6.47 -11.85
CA TYR A 62 11.95 5.06 -12.25
C TYR A 62 13.29 4.81 -12.93
N GLU A 63 14.33 4.71 -12.11
CA GLU A 63 15.70 4.38 -12.52
C GLU A 63 16.00 2.90 -12.25
N GLU A 64 17.21 2.46 -12.59
CA GLU A 64 17.67 1.06 -12.44
C GLU A 64 17.50 0.54 -11.00
N GLU A 65 17.76 1.37 -9.98
CA GLU A 65 17.61 0.97 -8.58
C GLU A 65 16.15 0.70 -8.19
N GLU A 66 15.22 1.53 -8.65
CA GLU A 66 13.78 1.31 -8.45
C GLU A 66 13.26 0.12 -9.25
N GLU A 67 13.71 -0.07 -10.48
CA GLU A 67 13.35 -1.21 -11.32
C GLU A 67 13.74 -2.52 -10.64
N VAL A 68 15.01 -2.67 -10.25
CA VAL A 68 15.51 -3.87 -9.56
C VAL A 68 14.80 -4.11 -8.23
N ALA A 69 14.49 -3.06 -7.47
CA ALA A 69 13.76 -3.20 -6.21
C ALA A 69 12.31 -3.62 -6.44
N LEU A 70 11.65 -3.09 -7.47
CA LEU A 70 10.28 -3.40 -7.82
C LEU A 70 10.14 -4.83 -8.37
N GLU A 71 11.08 -5.27 -9.22
CA GLU A 71 11.14 -6.64 -9.73
C GLU A 71 11.21 -7.65 -8.59
N LYS A 72 12.08 -7.42 -7.58
CA LYS A 72 12.16 -8.29 -6.39
C LYS A 72 10.84 -8.38 -5.63
N VAL A 73 10.09 -7.27 -5.56
CA VAL A 73 8.74 -7.27 -4.95
C VAL A 73 7.77 -8.09 -5.79
N ALA A 74 7.80 -7.98 -7.12
CA ALA A 74 6.93 -8.75 -8.01
C ALA A 74 7.25 -10.26 -7.94
N GLU A 75 8.53 -10.62 -7.98
CA GLU A 75 9.03 -12.00 -7.91
C GLU A 75 8.71 -12.69 -6.58
N PHE A 76 8.60 -11.93 -5.48
CA PHE A 76 8.17 -12.45 -4.20
C PHE A 76 6.78 -13.10 -4.26
N PHE A 77 5.92 -12.71 -5.21
CA PHE A 77 4.61 -13.31 -5.41
C PHE A 77 4.69 -14.50 -6.38
N PRO A 78 4.66 -15.76 -5.90
CA PRO A 78 4.92 -16.92 -6.73
C PRO A 78 3.76 -17.22 -7.69
N THR A 79 4.01 -18.08 -8.68
CA THR A 79 2.96 -18.63 -9.56
C THR A 79 2.16 -19.74 -8.85
N LYS A 80 1.58 -19.40 -7.69
CA LYS A 80 0.72 -20.28 -6.86
C LYS A 80 -0.63 -19.63 -6.64
N TYR A 81 -1.70 -20.43 -6.60
CA TYR A 81 -3.01 -19.95 -6.19
C TYR A 81 -3.07 -19.69 -4.69
N LEU A 82 -3.57 -18.52 -4.33
CA LEU A 82 -3.90 -18.15 -2.97
C LEU A 82 -5.33 -18.59 -2.68
N LYS A 83 -5.48 -19.34 -1.59
CA LYS A 83 -6.78 -19.78 -1.12
C LYS A 83 -7.50 -18.66 -0.40
N LYS A 84 -8.83 -18.78 -0.30
CA LYS A 84 -9.63 -17.88 0.53
C LYS A 84 -9.04 -17.83 1.94
N ASN A 85 -8.98 -16.63 2.52
CA ASN A 85 -8.35 -16.33 3.81
C ASN A 85 -6.82 -16.38 3.85
N SER A 86 -6.13 -16.67 2.73
CA SER A 86 -4.72 -16.28 2.59
C SER A 86 -4.63 -14.75 2.68
N TYR A 87 -3.52 -14.22 3.18
CA TYR A 87 -3.38 -12.77 3.30
C TYR A 87 -1.93 -12.31 3.19
N PHE A 88 -1.80 -11.02 2.91
CA PHE A 88 -0.55 -10.30 2.91
C PHE A 88 -0.60 -9.17 3.93
N THR A 89 0.53 -8.87 4.55
CA THR A 89 0.70 -7.65 5.33
C THR A 89 1.84 -6.84 4.75
N PHE A 90 1.57 -5.55 4.50
CA PHE A 90 2.57 -4.54 4.17
C PHE A 90 2.80 -3.72 5.44
N THR A 91 3.96 -3.88 6.06
CA THR A 91 4.39 -3.12 7.24
C THR A 91 5.33 -2.02 6.77
N PHE A 92 4.91 -0.77 6.92
CA PHE A 92 5.69 0.42 6.58
C PHE A 92 6.32 0.97 7.87
N PHE A 93 7.65 1.07 7.88
CA PHE A 93 8.39 1.58 9.02
C PHE A 93 8.61 3.07 8.91
N ALA A 94 8.74 3.75 10.04
CA ALA A 94 9.10 5.17 10.08
C ALA A 94 10.49 5.46 9.47
N SER A 95 11.35 4.44 9.32
CA SER A 95 12.63 4.53 8.61
C SER A 95 12.51 4.66 7.08
N GLY A 96 11.30 4.55 6.52
CA GLY A 96 11.06 4.59 5.08
C GLY A 96 11.16 3.24 4.37
N GLN A 97 11.46 2.18 5.11
CA GLN A 97 11.50 0.81 4.60
C GLN A 97 10.15 0.11 4.78
N ALA A 98 9.95 -1.02 4.09
CA ALA A 98 8.80 -1.88 4.32
C ALA A 98 9.18 -3.36 4.46
N GLU A 99 8.31 -4.12 5.12
CA GLU A 99 8.30 -5.58 5.10
C GLU A 99 6.97 -6.07 4.52
N ILE A 100 7.04 -7.00 3.58
CA ILE A 100 5.88 -7.68 3.02
C ILE A 100 5.91 -9.11 3.53
N THR A 101 4.84 -9.54 4.19
CA THR A 101 4.68 -10.90 4.71
C THR A 101 3.48 -11.56 4.05
N MET A 102 3.65 -12.79 3.56
CA MET A 102 2.62 -13.61 2.92
C MET A 102 2.30 -14.82 3.79
N THR A 103 1.04 -14.96 4.18
CA THR A 103 0.51 -16.09 4.94
C THR A 103 -0.49 -16.87 4.10
N THR A 104 -0.20 -18.14 3.85
CA THR A 104 -1.06 -19.03 3.04
C THR A 104 -1.69 -20.18 3.81
N GLY A 105 -1.42 -20.31 5.12
CA GLY A 105 -1.97 -21.35 5.99
C GLY A 105 -1.42 -22.77 5.77
N GLU A 106 -0.71 -23.00 4.67
CA GLU A 106 -0.14 -24.32 4.32
C GLU A 106 1.34 -24.47 4.70
N LYS A 107 2.05 -23.36 4.96
CA LYS A 107 3.49 -23.30 5.26
C LYS A 107 3.78 -22.12 6.19
N GLU A 108 5.02 -22.05 6.68
CA GLU A 108 5.55 -20.85 7.35
C GLU A 108 5.40 -19.61 6.47
N ASP A 109 5.25 -18.46 7.14
CA ASP A 109 5.12 -17.17 6.48
C ASP A 109 6.37 -16.86 5.66
N SER A 110 6.16 -16.41 4.43
CA SER A 110 7.24 -15.88 3.59
C SER A 110 7.31 -14.37 3.78
N LYS A 111 8.52 -13.80 3.84
CA LYS A 111 8.71 -12.37 4.00
C LYS A 111 9.81 -11.81 3.11
N ILE A 112 9.67 -10.54 2.73
CA ILE A 112 10.67 -9.77 1.99
C ILE A 112 10.75 -8.36 2.57
N ARG A 113 11.97 -7.82 2.65
CA ARG A 113 12.20 -6.43 3.01
C ARG A 113 12.38 -5.60 1.75
N VAL A 114 11.76 -4.43 1.71
CA VAL A 114 11.87 -3.45 0.63
C VAL A 114 12.57 -2.23 1.20
N GLU A 115 13.76 -1.93 0.68
CA GLU A 115 14.62 -0.87 1.20
C GLU A 115 14.62 0.39 0.35
N ASN A 116 14.28 0.29 -0.95
CA ASN A 116 14.15 1.45 -1.82
C ASN A 116 12.93 2.28 -1.39
N THR A 117 13.17 3.50 -0.92
CA THR A 117 12.16 4.38 -0.33
C THR A 117 11.13 4.84 -1.36
N ASN A 118 11.52 5.07 -2.61
CA ASN A 118 10.61 5.45 -3.68
C ASN A 118 9.61 4.32 -3.98
N VAL A 119 10.08 3.08 -4.08
CA VAL A 119 9.21 1.89 -4.25
C VAL A 119 8.28 1.73 -3.06
N VAL A 120 8.79 1.84 -1.83
CA VAL A 120 7.98 1.76 -0.60
C VAL A 120 6.87 2.81 -0.58
N GLU A 121 7.21 4.06 -0.90
CA GLU A 121 6.26 5.17 -0.96
C GLU A 121 5.16 4.89 -1.99
N MET A 122 5.51 4.40 -3.18
CA MET A 122 4.54 4.12 -4.23
C MET A 122 3.66 2.90 -3.94
N ILE A 123 4.17 1.87 -3.25
CA ILE A 123 3.33 0.77 -2.71
C ILE A 123 2.33 1.32 -1.70
N LYS A 124 2.76 2.21 -0.79
CA LYS A 124 1.87 2.84 0.20
C LYS A 124 0.79 3.68 -0.49
N LYS A 125 1.17 4.49 -1.49
CA LYS A 125 0.26 5.31 -2.31
C LYS A 125 -0.67 4.49 -3.21
N TRP A 126 -0.33 3.25 -3.54
CA TRP A 126 -1.26 2.37 -4.26
C TRP A 126 -2.50 2.06 -3.41
N TYR A 127 -2.37 2.04 -2.09
CA TYR A 127 -3.49 1.86 -1.15
C TYR A 127 -4.06 3.15 -0.60
N LEU A 128 -3.21 4.16 -0.37
CA LEU A 128 -3.56 5.37 0.38
C LEU A 128 -3.53 6.64 -0.47
N GLY A 129 -3.20 6.56 -1.76
CA GLY A 129 -3.00 7.72 -2.64
C GLY A 129 -4.28 8.28 -3.25
N GLY A 130 -5.30 8.50 -2.41
CA GLY A 130 -6.51 9.23 -2.76
C GLY A 130 -7.25 8.66 -3.97
N SER A 131 -7.63 9.52 -4.91
CA SER A 131 -8.36 9.20 -6.14
C SER A 131 -7.76 8.06 -6.99
N ARG A 132 -6.45 7.78 -6.85
CA ARG A 132 -5.75 6.71 -7.58
C ARG A 132 -5.59 5.42 -6.76
N ALA A 133 -6.10 5.36 -5.54
CA ALA A 133 -5.97 4.18 -4.68
C ALA A 133 -6.80 3.00 -5.20
N VAL A 134 -6.32 1.79 -4.95
CA VAL A 134 -6.96 0.55 -5.41
C VAL A 134 -8.28 0.24 -4.71
N SER A 135 -8.54 0.84 -3.55
CA SER A 135 -9.74 0.57 -2.73
C SER A 135 -10.42 1.85 -2.24
N PRO A 136 -11.39 2.40 -3.00
CA PRO A 136 -12.14 3.58 -2.59
C PRO A 136 -12.89 3.40 -1.25
N SER A 137 -13.41 2.19 -0.98
CA SER A 137 -14.09 1.89 0.28
C SER A 137 -13.17 1.94 1.49
N THR A 138 -11.89 1.55 1.31
CA THR A 138 -10.87 1.71 2.36
C THR A 138 -10.60 3.19 2.64
N LEU A 139 -10.52 4.03 1.61
CA LEU A 139 -10.33 5.48 1.78
C LEU A 139 -11.51 6.13 2.48
N GLN A 140 -12.74 5.78 2.10
CA GLN A 140 -13.95 6.26 2.79
C GLN A 140 -13.93 5.90 4.28
N CYS A 141 -13.59 4.64 4.59
CA CYS A 141 -13.47 4.19 5.98
C CYS A 141 -12.38 4.96 6.75
N LEU A 142 -11.22 5.19 6.13
CA LEU A 142 -10.14 5.96 6.73
C LEU A 142 -10.55 7.42 6.97
N ALA A 143 -11.17 8.08 5.99
CA ALA A 143 -11.65 9.45 6.11
C ALA A 143 -12.66 9.60 7.26
N ASN A 144 -13.62 8.68 7.37
CA ASN A 144 -14.60 8.68 8.47
C ASN A 144 -13.92 8.56 9.84
N ASN A 145 -13.07 7.55 10.02
CA ASN A 145 -12.41 7.30 11.30
C ASN A 145 -11.44 8.44 11.67
N LEU A 146 -10.66 8.94 10.71
CA LEU A 146 -9.71 10.02 10.97
C LEU A 146 -10.41 11.35 11.22
N SER A 147 -11.53 11.65 10.55
CA SER A 147 -12.36 12.82 10.88
C SER A 147 -12.83 12.79 12.34
N ALA A 148 -13.33 11.64 12.81
CA ALA A 148 -13.74 11.46 14.20
C ALA A 148 -12.57 11.59 15.20
N HIS A 149 -11.38 11.10 14.84
CA HIS A 149 -10.19 11.23 15.69
C HIS A 149 -9.60 12.65 15.71
N LEU A 150 -9.61 13.35 14.58
CA LEU A 150 -9.10 14.71 14.44
C LEU A 150 -10.07 15.76 15.03
N SER A 151 -11.33 15.41 15.24
CA SER A 151 -12.31 16.30 15.88
C SER A 151 -12.21 16.31 17.40
N LYS A 152 -11.35 15.47 18.00
CA LYS A 152 -11.03 15.46 19.42
C LYS A 152 -9.98 16.53 19.78
#